data_AF-A0A528XCX2-F1
#
_entry.id   AF-A0A528XCX2-F1
#
_cell.length_a   1.000
_cell.length_b   1.000
_cell.length_c   1.000
_cell.angle_alpha   90.00
_cell.angle_beta   90.00
_cell.angle_gamma   90.00
#
_symmetry.space_group_name_H-M   'P 1'
#
loop_
_entity.id
_entity.type
_entity.pdbx_description
1 polymer ?
#
loop_
_entity_poly.entity_id
_entity_poly.type
_entity_poly.pdbx_seq_one_letter_code
_entity_poly.pdbx_strand_id
1 'polypeptide(L)'
;MSPTFAVAFGGGGARGLAHIHAIEALDELGIKPVAIAGSSIGAIMGAGMAAGMTGAEIRDYSRAILGSRAEVAARMWRSRPGTIAEAMQGGIRVGQFNI
;
A
#
# COMPACT_ATOMS: atom_id res chain seq x y z
N MET A 1 -21.23 3.23 -26.66
CA MET A 1 -20.36 3.34 -25.46
C MET A 1 -18.93 3.40 -25.93
N SER A 2 -18.14 4.35 -25.45
CA SER A 2 -16.68 4.33 -25.66
C SER A 2 -16.07 3.14 -24.91
N PRO A 3 -14.95 2.56 -25.38
CA PRO A 3 -14.24 1.52 -24.65
C PRO A 3 -13.87 1.96 -23.23
N THR A 4 -13.96 1.05 -22.26
CA THR A 4 -13.59 1.29 -20.86
C THR A 4 -12.64 0.21 -20.37
N PHE A 5 -11.89 0.49 -19.30
CA PHE A 5 -10.95 -0.45 -18.70
C PHE A 5 -10.88 -0.31 -17.18
N ALA A 6 -10.43 -1.35 -16.51
CA ALA A 6 -10.12 -1.37 -15.08
C ALA A 6 -8.64 -1.74 -14.87
N VAL A 7 -8.09 -1.37 -13.71
CA VAL A 7 -6.69 -1.67 -13.36
C VAL A 7 -6.64 -2.46 -12.05
N ALA A 8 -5.80 -3.50 -12.02
CA ALA A 8 -5.55 -4.31 -10.83
C ALA A 8 -4.06 -4.27 -10.47
N PHE A 9 -3.72 -3.62 -9.35
CA PHE A 9 -2.35 -3.50 -8.87
C PHE A 9 -1.97 -4.68 -7.98
N GLY A 10 -1.08 -5.54 -8.48
CA GLY A 10 -0.55 -6.69 -7.73
C GLY A 10 0.29 -6.31 -6.51
N GLY A 11 0.43 -7.24 -5.57
CA GLY A 11 1.41 -7.14 -4.48
C GLY A 11 2.85 -7.34 -4.93
N GLY A 12 3.81 -7.24 -4.02
CA GLY A 12 5.23 -7.44 -4.36
C GLY A 12 6.27 -6.75 -3.46
N GLY A 13 5.84 -6.20 -2.32
CA GLY A 13 6.71 -5.47 -1.39
C GLY A 13 7.33 -4.22 -2.05
N ALA A 14 8.62 -3.98 -1.80
CA ALA A 14 9.31 -2.80 -2.33
C ALA A 14 9.30 -2.71 -3.87
N ARG A 15 9.24 -3.85 -4.58
CA ARG A 15 9.15 -3.85 -6.06
C ARG A 15 7.84 -3.26 -6.57
N GLY A 16 6.78 -3.24 -5.75
CA GLY A 16 5.50 -2.63 -6.11
C GLY A 16 5.55 -1.11 -6.28
N LEU A 17 6.64 -0.45 -5.89
CA LEU A 17 6.88 0.96 -6.26
C LEU A 17 6.91 1.17 -7.78
N ALA A 18 7.17 0.13 -8.58
CA ALA A 18 7.12 0.20 -10.03
C ALA A 18 5.72 0.61 -10.56
N HIS A 19 4.64 0.32 -9.82
CA HIS A 19 3.26 0.71 -10.20
C HIS A 19 3.09 2.22 -10.38
N ILE A 20 3.91 3.03 -9.70
CA ILE A 20 3.89 4.50 -9.82
C ILE A 20 4.08 4.92 -11.28
N HIS A 21 5.03 4.32 -11.99
CA HIS A 21 5.31 4.67 -13.39
C HIS A 21 4.15 4.32 -14.31
N ALA A 22 3.40 3.25 -14.01
CA ALA A 22 2.19 2.92 -14.75
C ALA A 22 1.11 3.97 -14.52
N ILE A 23 0.94 4.46 -13.29
CA ILE A 23 -0.01 5.52 -12.97
C ILE A 23 0.39 6.83 -13.67
N GLU A 24 1.67 7.22 -13.61
CA GLU A 24 2.19 8.40 -14.29
C GLU A 24 1.95 8.34 -15.82
N ALA A 25 2.16 7.18 -16.43
CA ALA A 25 1.86 6.99 -17.85
C ALA A 25 0.36 7.13 -18.17
N LEU A 26 -0.53 6.66 -17.29
CA LEU A 26 -1.98 6.84 -17.47
C LEU A 26 -2.38 8.33 -17.33
N ASP A 27 -1.77 9.05 -16.39
CA ASP A 27 -1.97 10.48 -16.20
C ASP A 27 -1.51 11.29 -17.42
N GLU A 28 -0.32 10.99 -17.96
CA GLU A 28 0.22 11.63 -19.17
C GLU A 28 -0.70 11.43 -20.39
N LEU A 29 -1.31 10.25 -20.49
CA LEU A 29 -2.27 9.92 -21.53
C LEU A 29 -3.68 10.50 -21.26
N GLY A 30 -3.92 11.07 -20.08
CA GLY A 30 -5.23 11.60 -19.69
C GLY A 30 -6.33 10.54 -19.59
N ILE A 31 -5.97 9.27 -19.42
CA ILE A 31 -6.92 8.15 -19.37
C ILE A 31 -7.11 7.66 -17.94
N LYS A 32 -8.38 7.43 -17.56
CA LYS A 32 -8.74 7.00 -16.21
C LYS A 32 -9.49 5.67 -16.24
N PRO A 33 -9.10 4.69 -15.41
CA PRO A 33 -9.84 3.44 -15.29
C PRO A 33 -11.18 3.68 -14.61
N VAL A 34 -12.19 2.88 -14.98
CA VAL A 34 -13.53 2.94 -14.35
C VAL A 34 -13.60 2.17 -13.03
N ALA A 35 -12.62 1.32 -12.77
CA ALA A 35 -12.48 0.58 -11.51
C ALA A 35 -11.00 0.29 -11.21
N ILE A 36 -10.67 0.29 -9.93
CA ILE A 36 -9.31 0.06 -9.42
C ILE A 36 -9.37 -1.03 -8.34
N ALA A 37 -8.50 -2.03 -8.44
CA ALA A 37 -8.27 -3.03 -7.41
C ALA A 37 -6.79 -3.05 -7.02
N GLY A 38 -6.48 -3.51 -5.80
CA GLY A 38 -5.08 -3.63 -5.37
C GLY A 38 -4.88 -4.58 -4.20
N SER A 39 -3.68 -5.18 -4.12
CA SER A 39 -3.27 -6.07 -3.02
C SER A 39 -1.94 -5.63 -2.42
N SER A 40 -1.84 -5.64 -1.08
CA SER A 40 -0.63 -5.23 -0.34
C SER A 40 -0.14 -3.84 -0.78
N ILE A 41 1.11 -3.69 -1.23
CA ILE A 41 1.63 -2.43 -1.78
C ILE A 41 0.82 -1.90 -2.96
N GLY A 42 0.25 -2.78 -3.79
CA GLY A 42 -0.63 -2.39 -4.88
C GLY A 42 -1.94 -1.78 -4.39
N ALA A 43 -2.43 -2.16 -3.21
CA ALA A 43 -3.59 -1.52 -2.59
C ALA A 43 -3.29 -0.08 -2.20
N ILE A 44 -2.07 0.22 -1.73
CA ILE A 44 -1.65 1.60 -1.41
C ILE A 44 -1.63 2.46 -2.67
N MET A 45 -1.03 1.94 -3.76
CA MET A 45 -0.98 2.63 -5.05
C MET A 45 -2.37 2.86 -5.64
N GLY A 46 -3.20 1.81 -5.65
CA GLY A 46 -4.58 1.87 -6.12
C GLY A 46 -5.44 2.82 -5.30
N ALA A 47 -5.26 2.88 -3.98
CA ALA A 47 -5.96 3.82 -3.11
C ALA A 47 -5.57 5.28 -3.41
N GLY A 48 -4.28 5.57 -3.64
CA GLY A 48 -3.83 6.89 -4.05
C GLY A 48 -4.46 7.33 -5.37
N MET A 49 -4.41 6.46 -6.38
CA MET A 49 -5.01 6.74 -7.69
C MET A 49 -6.53 6.93 -7.59
N ALA A 50 -7.22 6.10 -6.81
CA ALA A 50 -8.66 6.22 -6.58
C ALA A 50 -9.05 7.50 -5.82
N ALA A 51 -8.16 8.00 -4.95
CA ALA A 51 -8.34 9.27 -4.26
C ALA A 51 -8.09 10.50 -5.16
N GLY A 52 -7.73 10.29 -6.43
CA GLY A 52 -7.47 11.35 -7.39
C GLY A 52 -6.07 11.96 -7.30
N MET A 53 -5.15 11.33 -6.57
CA MET A 53 -3.74 11.72 -6.56
C MET A 53 -3.14 11.43 -7.94
N THR A 54 -2.36 12.37 -8.45
CA THR A 54 -1.48 12.16 -9.61
C THR A 54 -0.38 11.16 -9.27
N GLY A 55 0.16 10.48 -10.29
CA GLY A 55 1.29 9.58 -10.13
C GLY A 55 2.50 10.25 -9.47
N ALA A 56 2.74 11.54 -9.78
CA ALA A 56 3.78 12.33 -9.14
C ALA A 56 3.53 12.53 -7.63
N GLU A 57 2.30 12.82 -7.20
CA GLU A 57 1.97 12.93 -5.78
C GLU A 57 2.10 11.58 -5.06
N ILE A 58 1.70 10.48 -5.72
CA ILE A 58 1.86 9.13 -5.17
C ILE A 58 3.35 8.78 -5.03
N ARG A 59 4.18 9.19 -5.98
CA ARG A 59 5.64 9.03 -5.93
C ARG A 59 6.24 9.77 -4.75
N ASP A 60 5.88 11.03 -4.56
CA ASP A 60 6.42 11.87 -3.50
C ASP A 60 5.99 11.35 -2.12
N TYR A 61 4.72 10.96 -1.98
CA TYR A 61 4.20 10.33 -0.77
C TYR A 61 4.92 9.00 -0.47
N SER A 62 5.12 8.16 -1.48
CA SER A 62 5.82 6.88 -1.35
C SER A 62 7.28 7.09 -0.94
N ARG A 63 7.97 8.08 -1.53
CA ARG A 63 9.35 8.43 -1.17
C ARG A 63 9.44 8.93 0.28
N ALA A 64 8.51 9.78 0.71
CA ALA A 64 8.49 10.31 2.08
C ALA A 64 8.34 9.20 3.14
N ILE A 65 7.56 8.16 2.82
CA ILE A 65 7.25 7.07 3.77
C ILE A 65 8.25 5.93 3.69
N LEU A 66 8.63 5.53 2.49
CA LEU A 66 9.39 4.30 2.22
C LEU A 66 10.86 4.56 1.91
N GLY A 67 11.25 5.82 1.66
CA GLY A 67 12.62 6.20 1.30
C GLY A 67 13.62 6.12 2.45
N SER A 68 13.15 6.09 3.71
CA SER A 68 13.99 5.94 4.90
C SER A 68 13.63 4.67 5.65
N ARG A 69 14.60 3.76 5.79
CA ARG A 69 14.45 2.54 6.61
C ARG A 69 14.06 2.88 8.06
N ALA A 70 14.57 3.99 8.59
CA ALA A 70 14.25 4.47 9.93
C ALA A 70 12.79 4.95 10.02
N GLU A 71 12.28 5.67 9.02
CA GLU A 71 10.88 6.13 9.01
C GLU A 71 9.91 4.96 8.87
N VAL A 72 10.23 3.98 8.01
CA VAL A 72 9.46 2.74 7.89
C VAL A 72 9.42 2.00 9.23
N ALA A 73 10.57 1.82 9.88
CA ALA A 73 10.66 1.15 11.17
C ALA A 73 9.89 1.93 12.26
N ALA A 74 10.02 3.26 12.29
CA ALA A 74 9.33 4.11 13.26
C ALA A 74 7.81 4.06 13.07
N ARG A 75 7.33 4.05 11.82
CA ARG A 75 5.90 3.88 11.51
C ARG A 75 5.40 2.49 11.89
N MET A 76 6.13 1.43 11.54
CA MET A 76 5.79 0.08 11.98
C MET A 76 5.73 -0.03 13.49
N TRP A 77 6.65 0.64 14.21
CA TRP A 77 6.63 0.70 15.67
C TRP A 77 5.40 1.44 16.20
N ARG A 78 5.05 2.59 15.62
CA ARG A 78 3.85 3.37 15.98
C ARG A 78 2.54 2.67 15.66
N SER A 79 2.51 1.85 14.60
CA SER A 79 1.34 1.09 14.18
C SER A 79 1.14 -0.22 14.96
N ARG A 80 2.00 -0.55 15.94
CA ARG A 80 1.82 -1.74 16.78
C ARG A 80 0.52 -1.61 17.60
N PRO A 81 -0.48 -2.49 17.39
CA PRO A 81 -1.57 -2.65 18.34
C PRO A 81 -1.00 -3.44 19.53
N GLY A 82 -0.84 -2.76 20.65
CA GLY A 82 -0.39 -3.35 21.90
C GLY A 82 1.12 -3.62 21.99
N THR A 83 1.68 -3.26 23.14
CA THR A 83 3.08 -3.45 23.51
C THR A 83 3.48 -4.93 23.52
N ILE A 84 4.77 -5.26 23.34
CA ILE A 84 5.31 -6.64 23.53
C ILE A 84 4.88 -7.20 24.89
N ALA A 85 4.70 -6.33 25.89
CA ALA A 85 4.17 -6.67 27.21
C ALA A 85 2.75 -7.27 27.16
N GLU A 86 1.86 -6.83 26.26
CA GLU A 86 0.52 -7.41 26.09
C GLU A 86 0.58 -8.75 25.34
N ALA A 87 1.51 -8.92 24.40
CA ALA A 87 1.77 -10.21 23.74
C ALA A 87 2.40 -11.25 24.68
N MET A 88 3.07 -10.81 25.75
CA MET A 88 3.61 -11.68 26.80
C MET A 88 2.63 -11.92 27.95
N GLN A 89 1.70 -11.00 28.22
CA GLN A 89 0.59 -11.20 29.17
C GLN A 89 -0.51 -12.11 28.58
N GLY A 90 -0.78 -12.00 27.29
CA GLY A 90 -1.55 -13.00 26.54
C GLY A 90 -0.61 -14.10 26.07
N GLY A 91 -0.15 -14.95 26.99
CA GLY A 91 0.84 -16.01 26.75
C GLY A 91 0.68 -16.75 25.42
N ILE A 92 1.78 -17.32 24.90
CA ILE A 92 1.88 -17.91 23.56
C ILE A 92 0.69 -18.86 23.28
N ARG A 93 -0.34 -18.35 22.60
CA ARG A 93 -1.49 -19.14 22.14
C ARG A 93 -1.11 -19.87 20.87
N VAL A 94 -0.53 -21.06 21.03
CA VAL A 94 -0.40 -22.03 19.95
C VAL A 94 -1.72 -22.83 19.88
N GLY A 95 -2.69 -22.33 19.11
CA GLY A 95 -3.94 -23.06 18.80
C GLY A 95 -5.06 -22.97 19.84
N GLN A 96 -6.15 -23.71 19.57
CA GLN A 96 -7.42 -23.71 20.33
C GLN A 96 -7.38 -24.47 21.67
N PHE A 97 -6.24 -25.00 22.11
CA PHE A 97 -6.15 -25.74 23.36
C PHE A 97 -5.59 -24.84 24.45
N ASN A 98 -6.51 -24.33 25.27
CA ASN A 98 -6.23 -23.83 26.61
C ASN A 98 -5.87 -25.06 27.48
N ILE A 99 -4.67 -25.07 28.05
CA ILE A 99 -4.40 -25.78 29.32
C ILE A 99 -3.74 -24.79 30.27
#